data_AF-A0A849S1R0-F1
#
_entry.id   AF-A0A849S1R0-F1
#
_cell.length_a   1.000
_cell.length_b   1.000
_cell.length_c   1.000
_cell.angle_alpha   90.00
_cell.angle_beta   90.00
_cell.angle_gamma   90.00
#
_symmetry.space_group_name_H-M   'P 1'
#
loop_
_entity.id
_entity.type
_entity.pdbx_description
1 polymer ?
#
loop_
_entity_poly.entity_id
_entity_poly.type
_entity_poly.pdbx_seq_one_letter_code
_entity_poly.pdbx_strand_id
1 'polypeptide(L)'
;MTEESFRLPQSSYGELVKIIKGYGAHNAEAVPDDISKVTGLHPTIVSRNNAFLVGINIVQGGKKKTITDRGLSLARALEHDMPHEITKHWKEIVLGNDFLNKVLVAVRIRKGMDTGTLLSHIAYSAGQPKSAGIMAGAAAMIDILRAAALLKEEDGKLIAMVEDVTSAITETSSIEEQFTSKTSVQPSQSGVKDSSQNLLLPLSTANIPVTIQLHIQVQCSADDIGNLAPKLRSLIKELTKEEPQATQNGEA
;
A
#
# COMPACT_ATOMS: atom_id res chain seq x y z
N MET A 1 25.91 3.63 5.07
CA MET A 1 25.25 4.89 4.65
C MET A 1 24.13 5.14 5.65
N THR A 2 23.72 6.39 5.89
CA THR A 2 22.51 6.65 6.69
C THR A 2 21.29 6.29 5.86
N GLU A 3 20.45 5.37 6.34
CA GLU A 3 19.10 5.19 5.78
C GLU A 3 18.32 6.51 5.92
N GLU A 4 17.62 6.94 4.87
CA GLU A 4 16.89 8.20 4.91
C GLU A 4 15.65 8.05 5.81
N SER A 5 15.68 8.70 6.97
CA SER A 5 14.62 8.65 7.98
C SER A 5 13.25 8.98 7.37
N PHE A 6 12.31 8.02 7.43
CA PHE A 6 10.98 8.20 6.86
C PHE A 6 10.31 9.47 7.41
N ARG A 7 9.83 10.33 6.52
CA ARG A 7 9.23 11.61 6.89
C ARG A 7 7.74 11.40 7.18
N LEU A 8 7.38 11.43 8.46
CA LEU A 8 5.99 11.46 8.90
C LEU A 8 5.29 12.75 8.40
N PRO A 9 3.96 12.75 8.24
CA PRO A 9 3.23 13.99 7.99
C PRO A 9 3.31 14.92 9.22
N GLN A 10 2.85 16.16 9.07
CA GLN A 10 2.83 17.17 10.15
C GLN A 10 1.46 17.84 10.29
N SER A 11 0.42 17.12 9.87
CA SER A 11 -0.98 17.53 9.80
C SER A 11 -1.90 16.33 10.06
N SER A 12 -3.16 16.62 10.36
CA SER A 12 -4.23 15.64 10.52
C SER A 12 -4.58 14.90 9.21
N TYR A 13 -5.26 13.75 9.32
CA TYR A 13 -5.77 13.01 8.17
C TYR A 13 -6.69 13.86 7.27
N GLY A 14 -7.56 14.70 7.87
CA GLY A 14 -8.45 15.59 7.12
C GLY A 14 -7.73 16.67 6.31
N GLU A 15 -6.59 17.18 6.81
CA GLU A 15 -5.70 18.05 6.03
C GLU A 15 -4.98 17.30 4.91
N LEU A 16 -4.49 16.08 5.18
CA LEU A 16 -3.87 15.24 4.14
C LEU A 16 -4.86 14.93 3.01
N VAL A 17 -6.10 14.54 3.32
CA VAL A 17 -7.16 14.33 2.34
C VAL A 17 -7.41 15.58 1.50
N LYS A 18 -7.44 16.78 2.10
CA LYS A 18 -7.54 18.05 1.35
C LYS A 18 -6.34 18.27 0.43
N ILE A 19 -5.12 18.03 0.88
CA ILE A 19 -3.90 18.16 0.05
C ILE A 19 -3.94 17.18 -1.13
N ILE A 20 -4.35 15.93 -0.89
CA ILE A 20 -4.46 14.88 -1.93
C ILE A 20 -5.52 15.26 -2.98
N LYS A 21 -6.71 15.68 -2.54
CA LYS A 21 -7.76 16.24 -3.41
C LYS A 21 -7.24 17.42 -4.24
N GLY A 22 -6.53 18.35 -3.61
CA GLY A 22 -5.94 19.52 -4.28
C GLY A 22 -4.92 19.16 -5.37
N TYR A 23 -4.03 18.19 -5.10
CA TYR A 23 -3.10 17.67 -6.10
C TYR A 23 -3.84 16.96 -7.26
N GLY A 24 -4.93 16.25 -6.98
CA GLY A 24 -5.76 15.57 -7.98
C GLY A 24 -6.60 16.52 -8.83
N ALA A 25 -7.05 17.64 -8.27
CA ALA A 25 -7.78 18.68 -8.98
C ALA A 25 -6.87 19.57 -9.85
N HIS A 26 -5.64 19.83 -9.41
CA HIS A 26 -4.64 20.57 -10.20
C HIS A 26 -4.05 19.72 -11.34
N ASN A 27 -3.81 18.42 -11.09
CA ASN A 27 -3.39 17.41 -12.07
C ASN A 27 -2.22 17.79 -13.01
N ALA A 28 -1.29 18.60 -12.51
CA ALA A 28 -0.12 19.09 -13.23
C ALA A 28 1.06 19.30 -12.25
N GLU A 29 2.20 19.80 -12.73
CA GLU A 29 3.25 20.26 -11.83
C GLU A 29 2.73 21.45 -10.97
N ALA A 30 2.90 21.37 -9.65
CA ALA A 30 2.50 22.41 -8.71
C ALA A 30 3.65 22.81 -7.77
N VAL A 31 3.72 24.08 -7.40
CA VAL A 31 4.36 24.51 -6.15
C VAL A 31 3.33 24.50 -5.00
N PRO A 32 3.74 24.51 -3.72
CA PRO A 32 2.81 24.51 -2.58
C PRO A 32 1.72 25.59 -2.65
N ASP A 33 2.06 26.77 -3.17
CA ASP A 33 1.16 27.91 -3.37
C ASP A 33 0.01 27.60 -4.34
N ASP A 34 0.20 26.73 -5.34
CA ASP A 34 -0.86 26.39 -6.30
C ASP A 34 -1.93 25.51 -5.64
N ILE A 35 -1.48 24.47 -4.92
CA ILE A 35 -2.36 23.61 -4.12
C ILE A 35 -3.04 24.40 -3.00
N SER A 36 -2.39 25.45 -2.49
CA SER A 36 -2.97 26.34 -1.48
C SER A 36 -4.17 27.13 -2.02
N LYS A 37 -4.09 27.62 -3.27
CA LYS A 37 -5.23 28.29 -3.95
C LYS A 37 -6.42 27.36 -4.14
N VAL A 38 -6.18 26.07 -4.41
CA VAL A 38 -7.22 25.05 -4.61
C VAL A 38 -7.84 24.57 -3.29
N THR A 39 -7.03 24.41 -2.24
CA THR A 39 -7.45 23.75 -0.98
C THR A 39 -7.83 24.70 0.15
N GLY A 40 -7.49 25.99 0.04
CA GLY A 40 -7.62 26.98 1.13
C GLY A 40 -6.64 26.74 2.30
N LEU A 41 -5.71 25.80 2.18
CA LEU A 41 -4.66 25.55 3.18
C LEU A 41 -3.49 26.52 2.96
N HIS A 42 -2.74 26.82 4.02
CA HIS A 42 -1.54 27.66 3.93
C HIS A 42 -0.39 26.90 3.21
N PRO A 43 0.45 27.54 2.37
CA PRO A 43 1.52 26.86 1.63
C PRO A 43 2.50 26.08 2.50
N THR A 44 2.75 26.53 3.73
CA THR A 44 3.61 25.81 4.69
C THR A 44 2.98 24.53 5.23
N ILE A 45 1.65 24.38 5.20
CA ILE A 45 0.97 23.13 5.56
C ILE A 45 1.19 22.11 4.43
N VAL A 46 0.98 22.53 3.18
CA VAL A 46 1.26 21.68 2.01
C VAL A 46 2.73 21.26 1.98
N SER A 47 3.67 22.20 2.11
CA SER A 47 5.11 21.92 1.96
C SER A 47 5.68 21.01 3.05
N ARG A 48 5.21 21.09 4.30
CA ARG A 48 5.61 20.17 5.38
C ARG A 48 5.19 18.71 5.10
N ASN A 49 4.01 18.51 4.51
CA ASN A 49 3.47 17.17 4.25
C ASN A 49 3.98 16.55 2.93
N ASN A 50 4.51 17.35 2.00
CA ASN A 50 5.00 16.87 0.70
C ASN A 50 6.12 15.83 0.80
N ALA A 51 6.92 15.80 1.87
CA ALA A 51 7.92 14.75 2.06
C ALA A 51 7.29 13.37 2.36
N PHE A 52 6.24 13.35 3.18
CA PHE A 52 5.44 12.15 3.44
C PHE A 52 4.75 11.65 2.17
N LEU A 53 4.06 12.55 1.46
CA LEU A 53 3.30 12.20 0.24
C LEU A 53 4.19 11.65 -0.90
N VAL A 54 5.46 12.05 -0.95
CA VAL A 54 6.47 11.42 -1.82
C VAL A 54 6.90 10.05 -1.28
N GLY A 55 7.18 9.96 0.02
CA GLY A 55 7.57 8.70 0.68
C GLY A 55 6.53 7.57 0.57
N ILE A 56 5.24 7.91 0.39
CA ILE A 56 4.14 6.95 0.15
C ILE A 56 3.65 6.91 -1.31
N ASN A 57 4.40 7.52 -2.25
CA ASN A 57 4.15 7.51 -3.69
C ASN A 57 2.77 8.05 -4.15
N ILE A 58 2.18 8.99 -3.40
CA ILE A 58 0.97 9.72 -3.84
C ILE A 58 1.36 10.89 -4.77
N VAL A 59 2.49 11.55 -4.49
CA VAL A 59 3.05 12.59 -5.38
C VAL A 59 4.52 12.28 -5.68
N GLN A 60 5.03 12.83 -6.78
CA GLN A 60 6.39 12.66 -7.25
C GLN A 60 7.00 13.99 -7.70
N GLY A 61 8.28 13.98 -8.06
CA GLY A 61 9.02 15.16 -8.52
C GLY A 61 9.84 15.87 -7.44
N GLY A 62 10.64 16.86 -7.87
CA GLY A 62 11.63 17.58 -7.06
C GLY A 62 11.08 18.82 -6.35
N LYS A 63 11.43 20.01 -6.87
CA LYS A 63 11.00 21.32 -6.32
C LYS A 63 9.50 21.58 -6.52
N LYS A 64 8.98 21.26 -7.70
CA LYS A 64 7.55 21.10 -7.95
C LYS A 64 7.15 19.65 -7.66
N LYS A 65 5.89 19.43 -7.31
CA LYS A 65 5.31 18.09 -7.17
C LYS A 65 4.17 17.89 -8.17
N THR A 66 4.04 16.66 -8.66
CA THR A 66 2.94 16.20 -9.53
C THR A 66 2.34 14.95 -8.90
N ILE A 67 1.03 14.75 -9.02
CA ILE A 67 0.37 13.54 -8.51
C ILE A 67 0.81 12.30 -9.32
N THR A 68 0.82 11.12 -8.69
CA THR A 68 1.01 9.83 -9.38
C THR A 68 -0.33 9.25 -9.81
N ASP A 69 -0.38 8.26 -10.70
CA ASP A 69 -1.64 7.62 -11.09
C ASP A 69 -2.35 6.96 -9.89
N ARG A 70 -1.58 6.39 -8.97
CA ARG A 70 -2.05 5.86 -7.67
C ARG A 70 -2.64 6.96 -6.80
N GLY A 71 -1.93 8.09 -6.67
CA GLY A 71 -2.42 9.26 -5.95
C GLY A 71 -3.68 9.87 -6.57
N LEU A 72 -3.77 9.92 -7.90
CA LEU A 72 -4.91 10.46 -8.65
C LEU A 72 -6.14 9.57 -8.53
N SER A 73 -5.96 8.25 -8.50
CA SER A 73 -7.02 7.28 -8.26
C SER A 73 -7.59 7.43 -6.85
N LEU A 74 -6.73 7.52 -5.83
CA LEU A 74 -7.14 7.86 -4.47
C LEU A 74 -7.82 9.25 -4.39
N ALA A 75 -7.27 10.27 -5.05
CA ALA A 75 -7.84 11.62 -5.02
C ALA A 75 -9.26 11.67 -5.62
N ARG A 76 -9.52 10.93 -6.71
CA ARG A 76 -10.87 10.78 -7.29
C ARG A 76 -11.83 10.02 -6.37
N ALA A 77 -11.36 8.92 -5.75
CA ALA A 77 -12.16 8.15 -4.80
C ALA A 77 -12.53 8.99 -3.56
N LEU A 78 -11.59 9.81 -3.07
CA LEU A 78 -11.82 10.80 -2.01
C LEU A 78 -12.75 11.94 -2.47
N GLU A 79 -12.68 12.37 -3.74
CA GLU A 79 -13.49 13.50 -4.23
C GLU A 79 -14.95 13.14 -4.47
N HIS A 80 -15.24 11.89 -4.84
CA HIS A 80 -16.60 11.38 -4.98
C HIS A 80 -17.08 10.59 -3.74
N ASP A 81 -16.40 10.72 -2.60
CA ASP A 81 -16.68 10.05 -1.33
C ASP A 81 -17.03 8.55 -1.49
N MET A 82 -16.19 7.81 -2.23
CA MET A 82 -16.38 6.40 -2.58
C MET A 82 -15.69 5.48 -1.56
N PRO A 83 -16.33 5.07 -0.43
CA PRO A 83 -15.63 4.44 0.70
C PRO A 83 -14.88 3.16 0.34
N HIS A 84 -15.43 2.33 -0.55
CA HIS A 84 -14.79 1.08 -0.96
C HIS A 84 -13.48 1.32 -1.73
N GLU A 85 -13.47 2.26 -2.67
CA GLU A 85 -12.27 2.59 -3.46
C GLU A 85 -11.26 3.41 -2.64
N ILE A 86 -11.72 4.25 -1.70
CA ILE A 86 -10.85 4.91 -0.70
C ILE A 86 -10.11 3.85 0.12
N THR A 87 -10.82 2.86 0.68
CA THR A 87 -10.24 1.77 1.46
C THR A 87 -9.25 0.94 0.65
N LYS A 88 -9.64 0.54 -0.55
CA LYS A 88 -8.80 -0.22 -1.50
C LYS A 88 -7.52 0.52 -1.85
N HIS A 89 -7.59 1.79 -2.26
CA HIS A 89 -6.40 2.56 -2.63
C HIS A 89 -5.50 2.86 -1.43
N TRP A 90 -6.06 3.15 -0.25
CA TRP A 90 -5.23 3.28 0.96
C TRP A 90 -4.53 1.98 1.33
N LYS A 91 -5.19 0.83 1.17
CA LYS A 91 -4.62 -0.50 1.38
C LYS A 91 -3.51 -0.83 0.37
N GLU A 92 -3.69 -0.51 -0.91
CA GLU A 92 -2.66 -0.60 -1.96
C GLU A 92 -1.43 0.30 -1.65
N ILE A 93 -1.65 1.48 -1.07
CA ILE A 93 -0.60 2.40 -0.62
C ILE A 93 0.14 1.87 0.61
N VAL A 94 -0.58 1.39 1.63
CA VAL A 94 0.00 0.86 2.88
C VAL A 94 0.82 -0.40 2.64
N LEU A 95 0.25 -1.40 1.95
CA LEU A 95 0.91 -2.68 1.72
C LEU A 95 2.08 -2.54 0.74
N GLY A 96 1.99 -1.58 -0.19
CA GLY A 96 3.08 -1.21 -1.10
C GLY A 96 4.13 -0.25 -0.51
N ASN A 97 4.16 -0.05 0.81
CA ASN A 97 5.14 0.81 1.47
C ASN A 97 5.79 0.13 2.69
N ASP A 98 7.11 -0.07 2.63
CA ASP A 98 7.88 -0.75 3.68
C ASP A 98 7.67 -0.17 5.08
N PHE A 99 7.57 1.15 5.21
CA PHE A 99 7.42 1.79 6.52
C PHE A 99 6.03 1.56 7.12
N LEU A 100 4.98 1.81 6.32
CA LEU A 100 3.59 1.60 6.75
C LEU A 100 3.32 0.12 7.04
N ASN A 101 3.86 -0.79 6.22
CA ASN A 101 3.76 -2.24 6.43
C ASN A 101 4.52 -2.69 7.69
N LYS A 102 5.75 -2.21 7.93
CA LYS A 102 6.51 -2.50 9.18
C LYS A 102 5.75 -2.04 10.44
N VAL A 103 5.05 -0.90 10.39
CA VAL A 103 4.17 -0.44 11.49
C VAL A 103 3.01 -1.42 11.71
N LEU A 104 2.33 -1.86 10.64
CA LEU A 104 1.23 -2.84 10.74
C LEU A 104 1.71 -4.19 11.31
N VAL A 105 2.87 -4.68 10.86
CA VAL A 105 3.51 -5.90 11.37
C VAL A 105 3.85 -5.78 12.86
N ALA A 106 4.34 -4.62 13.32
CA ALA A 106 4.63 -4.40 14.74
C ALA A 106 3.37 -4.50 15.63
N VAL A 107 2.22 -3.98 15.16
CA VAL A 107 0.92 -4.14 15.85
C VAL A 107 0.48 -5.61 15.86
N ARG A 108 0.64 -6.31 14.73
CA ARG A 108 0.30 -7.74 14.59
C ARG A 108 1.09 -8.63 15.55
N ILE A 109 2.42 -8.45 15.61
CA ILE A 109 3.32 -9.21 16.50
C ILE A 109 2.92 -9.02 17.98
N ARG A 110 2.55 -7.80 18.37
CA ARG A 110 2.13 -7.47 19.75
C ARG A 110 0.70 -7.91 20.09
N LYS A 111 -0.04 -8.47 19.13
CA LYS A 111 -1.48 -8.81 19.24
C LYS A 111 -2.34 -7.59 19.63
N GLY A 112 -2.02 -6.46 19.02
CA GLY A 112 -2.65 -5.16 19.28
C GLY A 112 -1.83 -4.25 20.21
N MET A 113 -2.10 -2.95 20.15
CA MET A 113 -1.41 -1.90 20.92
C MET A 113 -2.40 -0.81 21.33
N ASP A 114 -2.21 -0.16 22.47
CA ASP A 114 -2.94 1.09 22.73
C ASP A 114 -2.47 2.21 21.80
N THR A 115 -3.33 3.21 21.59
CA THR A 115 -3.06 4.33 20.68
C THR A 115 -1.82 5.13 21.09
N GLY A 116 -1.57 5.36 22.38
CA GLY A 116 -0.42 6.13 22.86
C GLY A 116 0.93 5.44 22.61
N THR A 117 0.97 4.12 22.78
CA THR A 117 2.13 3.29 22.46
C THR A 117 2.32 3.17 20.94
N LEU A 118 1.26 3.07 20.14
CA LEU A 118 1.39 3.04 18.67
C LEU A 118 1.87 4.38 18.10
N LEU A 119 1.33 5.51 18.56
CA LEU A 119 1.84 6.85 18.22
C LEU A 119 3.34 6.98 18.57
N SER A 120 3.72 6.53 19.77
CA SER A 120 5.11 6.52 20.23
C SER A 120 6.02 5.62 19.40
N HIS A 121 5.51 4.48 18.94
CA HIS A 121 6.21 3.54 18.08
C HIS A 121 6.44 4.12 16.68
N ILE A 122 5.41 4.73 16.07
CA ILE A 122 5.50 5.36 14.74
C ILE A 122 6.56 6.47 14.75
N ALA A 123 6.55 7.36 15.75
CA ALA A 123 7.54 8.42 15.88
C ALA A 123 8.97 7.87 16.05
N TYR A 124 9.13 6.84 16.90
CA TYR A 124 10.42 6.17 17.13
C TYR A 124 10.95 5.47 15.88
N SER A 125 10.13 4.65 15.20
CA SER A 125 10.50 3.94 13.98
C SER A 125 10.85 4.89 12.82
N ALA A 126 10.23 6.07 12.77
CA ALA A 126 10.59 7.11 11.80
C ALA A 126 11.93 7.82 12.11
N GLY A 127 12.50 7.59 13.30
CA GLY A 127 13.68 8.33 13.78
C GLY A 127 13.37 9.79 14.13
N GLN A 128 12.11 10.12 14.46
CA GLN A 128 11.67 11.51 14.62
C GLN A 128 11.31 11.85 16.08
N PRO A 129 11.63 13.07 16.56
CA PRO A 129 11.35 13.48 17.93
C PRO A 129 9.84 13.64 18.16
N LYS A 130 9.37 13.33 19.37
CA LYS A 130 7.96 13.44 19.80
C LYS A 130 7.51 14.91 19.99
N SER A 131 7.56 15.72 18.93
CA SER A 131 6.97 17.06 18.90
C SER A 131 5.48 17.01 18.52
N ALA A 132 4.71 18.04 18.85
CA ALA A 132 3.27 18.06 18.60
C ALA A 132 2.89 17.79 17.12
N GLY A 133 3.63 18.36 16.17
CA GLY A 133 3.41 18.12 14.74
C GLY A 133 3.71 16.67 14.31
N ILE A 134 4.76 16.06 14.87
CA ILE A 134 5.10 14.64 14.60
C ILE A 134 4.07 13.69 15.23
N MET A 135 3.58 14.00 16.43
CA MET A 135 2.52 13.21 17.08
C MET A 135 1.18 13.32 16.34
N ALA A 136 0.84 14.50 15.80
CA ALA A 136 -0.31 14.69 14.91
C ALA A 136 -0.16 13.89 13.60
N GLY A 137 1.05 13.85 13.03
CA GLY A 137 1.35 13.03 11.86
C GLY A 137 1.27 11.53 12.13
N ALA A 138 1.73 11.08 13.29
CA ALA A 138 1.58 9.70 13.73
C ALA A 138 0.10 9.32 13.91
N ALA A 139 -0.75 10.24 14.39
CA ALA A 139 -2.19 10.03 14.47
C ALA A 139 -2.82 9.94 13.08
N ALA A 140 -2.48 10.85 12.16
CA ALA A 140 -2.92 10.79 10.77
C ALA A 140 -2.48 9.49 10.05
N MET A 141 -1.35 8.90 10.44
CA MET A 141 -0.95 7.57 9.98
C MET A 141 -1.81 6.44 10.54
N ILE A 142 -2.23 6.50 11.81
CA ILE A 142 -3.20 5.56 12.37
C ILE A 142 -4.54 5.69 11.64
N ASP A 143 -4.98 6.92 11.35
CA ASP A 143 -6.20 7.18 10.57
C ASP A 143 -6.11 6.61 9.15
N ILE A 144 -4.95 6.71 8.47
CA ILE A 144 -4.71 6.06 7.17
C ILE A 144 -4.84 4.54 7.27
N LEU A 145 -4.27 3.93 8.32
CA LEU A 145 -4.35 2.48 8.55
C LEU A 145 -5.78 2.02 8.89
N ARG A 146 -6.58 2.87 9.56
CA ARG A 146 -8.03 2.64 9.77
C ARG A 146 -8.82 2.80 8.47
N ALA A 147 -8.52 3.83 7.68
CA ALA A 147 -9.15 4.07 6.37
C ALA A 147 -8.85 2.93 5.38
N ALA A 148 -7.65 2.32 5.43
CA ALA A 148 -7.29 1.12 4.69
C ALA A 148 -8.00 -0.17 5.17
N ALA A 149 -8.82 -0.10 6.23
CA ALA A 149 -9.36 -1.25 6.96
C ALA A 149 -8.31 -2.24 7.49
N LEU A 150 -7.07 -1.77 7.73
CA LEU A 150 -5.95 -2.57 8.23
C LEU A 150 -5.76 -2.46 9.75
N LEU A 151 -6.30 -1.42 10.39
CA LEU A 151 -6.44 -1.32 11.85
C LEU A 151 -7.92 -1.20 12.25
N LYS A 152 -8.32 -1.99 13.25
CA LYS A 152 -9.60 -1.87 13.97
C LYS A 152 -9.32 -1.49 15.43
N GLU A 153 -10.25 -0.76 16.04
CA GLU A 153 -10.23 -0.46 17.48
C GLU A 153 -11.17 -1.42 18.23
N GLU A 154 -10.63 -2.11 19.23
CA GLU A 154 -11.29 -3.22 19.95
C GLU A 154 -10.70 -3.33 21.36
N ASP A 155 -11.55 -3.35 22.39
CA ASP A 155 -11.16 -3.32 23.82
C ASP A 155 -10.13 -2.23 24.19
N GLY A 156 -10.25 -1.06 23.58
CA GLY A 156 -9.33 0.08 23.78
C GLY A 156 -7.94 -0.10 23.14
N LYS A 157 -7.76 -1.11 22.28
CA LYS A 157 -6.53 -1.42 21.54
C LYS A 157 -6.78 -1.32 20.04
N LEU A 158 -5.74 -0.90 19.33
CA LEU A 158 -5.66 -0.98 17.87
C LEU A 158 -5.11 -2.35 17.50
N ILE A 159 -5.91 -3.15 16.79
CA ILE A 159 -5.58 -4.51 16.35
C ILE A 159 -5.41 -4.51 14.83
N ALA A 160 -4.34 -5.16 14.35
CA ALA A 160 -4.10 -5.38 12.93
C ALA A 160 -5.11 -6.37 12.36
N MET A 161 -5.89 -5.94 11.37
CA MET A 161 -6.76 -6.83 10.61
C MET A 161 -5.91 -7.80 9.77
N VAL A 162 -6.40 -9.03 9.64
CA VAL A 162 -5.67 -10.11 8.96
C VAL A 162 -5.99 -10.10 7.48
N GLU A 163 -4.94 -9.96 6.68
CA GLU A 163 -4.82 -10.71 5.44
C GLU A 163 -3.50 -11.47 5.47
N ASP A 164 -3.55 -12.76 5.13
CA ASP A 164 -2.41 -13.66 5.11
C ASP A 164 -1.54 -13.43 3.88
N VAL A 165 -0.74 -12.36 3.94
CA VAL A 165 0.44 -12.20 3.10
C VAL A 165 1.67 -12.41 3.98
N THR A 166 1.96 -13.69 4.26
CA THR A 166 3.13 -14.12 5.03
C THR A 166 4.39 -14.04 4.17
N SER A 167 4.83 -12.81 3.89
CA SER A 167 6.20 -12.55 3.41
C SER A 167 7.16 -12.66 4.59
N ALA A 168 8.13 -13.56 4.50
CA ALA A 168 9.01 -13.90 5.61
C ALA A 168 9.84 -12.69 6.09
N ILE A 169 9.72 -12.37 7.38
CA ILE A 169 10.70 -11.55 8.11
C ILE A 169 11.30 -12.47 9.16
N THR A 170 12.53 -12.90 8.92
CA THR A 170 13.27 -13.87 9.75
C THR A 170 13.39 -13.41 11.20
N GLU A 171 13.25 -14.34 12.13
CA GLU A 171 13.55 -14.10 13.54
C GLU A 171 15.02 -13.73 13.74
N THR A 172 15.31 -12.53 14.25
CA THR A 172 16.56 -12.27 14.98
C THR A 172 16.39 -11.04 15.88
N SER A 173 15.99 -11.29 17.13
CA SER A 173 16.06 -10.31 18.22
C SER A 173 17.10 -10.77 19.23
N SER A 174 18.32 -10.26 19.09
CA SER A 174 19.36 -10.25 20.12
C SER A 174 20.11 -8.93 20.02
N ILE A 175 20.51 -8.39 21.16
CA ILE A 175 21.15 -7.08 21.29
C ILE A 175 22.64 -7.32 21.67
N GLU A 176 23.43 -6.25 21.60
CA GLU A 176 24.69 -6.01 22.33
C GLU A 176 26.05 -6.19 21.58
N GLU A 177 26.74 -5.04 21.53
CA GLU A 177 28.17 -4.82 21.78
C GLU A 177 29.28 -5.23 20.78
N GLN A 178 29.82 -4.17 20.14
CA GLN A 178 31.25 -3.77 20.17
C GLN A 178 32.36 -4.48 19.33
N PHE A 179 33.10 -3.60 18.62
CA PHE A 179 34.55 -3.59 18.35
C PHE A 179 35.22 -4.42 17.20
N THR A 180 35.96 -3.66 16.38
CA THR A 180 37.26 -3.96 15.72
C THR A 180 37.40 -4.84 14.46
N SER A 181 37.77 -4.13 13.37
CA SER A 181 39.03 -4.34 12.59
C SER A 181 39.16 -5.39 11.47
N LYS A 182 39.23 -4.84 10.24
CA LYS A 182 40.31 -5.04 9.22
C LYS A 182 40.31 -6.26 8.25
N THR A 183 40.30 -5.89 6.95
CA THR A 183 41.24 -6.35 5.90
C THR A 183 40.92 -7.61 5.04
N SER A 184 40.30 -7.33 3.87
CA SER A 184 40.83 -7.61 2.50
C SER A 184 40.49 -8.90 1.72
N VAL A 185 40.77 -8.79 0.40
CA VAL A 185 40.92 -9.76 -0.72
C VAL A 185 39.76 -10.64 -1.24
N GLN A 186 39.21 -10.18 -2.37
CA GLN A 186 38.88 -10.95 -3.61
C GLN A 186 40.16 -11.63 -4.21
N PRO A 187 40.14 -12.47 -5.30
CA PRO A 187 39.09 -12.63 -6.34
C PRO A 187 38.79 -14.07 -6.87
N SER A 188 37.80 -14.17 -7.80
CA SER A 188 37.63 -15.20 -8.87
C SER A 188 37.35 -16.67 -8.47
N GLN A 189 36.67 -17.57 -9.22
CA GLN A 189 35.83 -17.57 -10.45
C GLN A 189 35.12 -18.97 -10.56
N SER A 190 34.14 -19.32 -11.42
CA SER A 190 33.25 -18.61 -12.38
C SER A 190 32.04 -19.51 -12.76
N GLY A 191 31.00 -18.95 -13.40
CA GLY A 191 29.86 -19.69 -14.01
C GLY A 191 28.66 -19.98 -13.09
N VAL A 192 27.43 -20.21 -13.57
CA VAL A 192 26.90 -20.29 -14.96
C VAL A 192 25.49 -19.67 -15.01
N LYS A 193 25.19 -18.94 -16.11
CA LYS A 193 23.88 -18.52 -16.68
C LYS A 193 22.60 -18.67 -15.81
N ASP A 194 21.84 -17.57 -15.70
CA ASP A 194 20.62 -17.45 -16.53
C ASP A 194 20.34 -15.98 -16.91
N SER A 195 19.49 -15.75 -17.91
CA SER A 195 19.21 -14.44 -18.53
C SER A 195 17.71 -14.17 -18.62
N SER A 196 17.23 -13.10 -17.97
CA SER A 196 15.88 -12.57 -18.18
C SER A 196 15.91 -11.04 -18.28
N GLN A 197 15.85 -10.55 -19.52
CA GLN A 197 15.70 -9.13 -19.83
C GLN A 197 14.22 -8.80 -19.99
N ASN A 198 13.63 -8.05 -19.06
CA ASN A 198 12.29 -7.49 -19.28
C ASN A 198 12.37 -6.27 -20.20
N LEU A 199 12.14 -6.49 -21.49
CA LEU A 199 12.08 -5.45 -22.52
C LEU A 199 10.69 -4.77 -22.50
N LEU A 200 10.67 -3.44 -22.54
CA LEU A 200 9.44 -2.66 -22.64
C LEU A 200 8.95 -2.62 -24.10
N LEU A 201 7.67 -2.88 -24.36
CA LEU A 201 7.03 -2.74 -25.67
C LEU A 201 5.65 -2.06 -25.55
N PRO A 202 5.17 -1.37 -26.61
CA PRO A 202 4.15 -0.32 -26.49
C PRO A 202 2.69 -0.80 -26.59
N LEU A 203 1.77 0.06 -26.15
CA LEU A 203 0.33 -0.09 -26.38
C LEU A 203 0.00 -0.13 -27.88
N SER A 204 -0.96 -0.96 -28.26
CA SER A 204 -1.63 -0.93 -29.56
C SER A 204 -3.07 -1.44 -29.43
N THR A 205 -4.03 -0.69 -29.97
CA THR A 205 -5.46 -0.94 -29.80
C THR A 205 -5.97 -1.92 -30.86
N ALA A 206 -5.88 -3.22 -30.58
CA ALA A 206 -6.46 -4.29 -31.39
C ALA A 206 -7.10 -5.34 -30.46
N ASN A 207 -8.09 -6.09 -30.96
CA ASN A 207 -8.95 -6.98 -30.16
C ASN A 207 -8.13 -7.96 -29.28
N ILE A 208 -8.02 -7.68 -27.97
CA ILE A 208 -7.07 -8.36 -27.07
C ILE A 208 -7.68 -9.69 -26.58
N PRO A 209 -7.03 -10.85 -26.78
CA PRO A 209 -7.43 -12.08 -26.11
C PRO A 209 -7.19 -11.94 -24.61
N VAL A 210 -8.27 -11.94 -23.82
CA VAL A 210 -8.20 -11.74 -22.37
C VAL A 210 -7.77 -13.03 -21.68
N THR A 211 -6.46 -13.18 -21.46
CA THR A 211 -5.88 -14.31 -20.71
C THR A 211 -6.17 -14.16 -19.21
N ILE A 212 -7.25 -14.77 -18.73
CA ILE A 212 -7.61 -14.79 -17.30
C ILE A 212 -6.76 -15.84 -16.57
N GLN A 213 -5.86 -15.40 -15.69
CA GLN A 213 -5.10 -16.28 -14.81
C GLN A 213 -5.78 -16.36 -13.43
N LEU A 214 -6.46 -17.49 -13.16
CA LEU A 214 -7.21 -17.72 -11.92
C LEU A 214 -6.41 -18.59 -10.94
N HIS A 215 -6.19 -18.08 -9.72
CA HIS A 215 -5.57 -18.82 -8.62
C HIS A 215 -6.66 -19.27 -7.63
N ILE A 216 -6.93 -20.57 -7.55
CA ILE A 216 -7.97 -21.13 -6.67
C ILE A 216 -7.30 -21.79 -5.45
N GLN A 217 -7.64 -21.33 -4.25
CA GLN A 217 -7.30 -22.00 -3.00
C GLN A 217 -8.54 -22.69 -2.44
N VAL A 218 -8.43 -23.96 -2.05
CA VAL A 218 -9.52 -24.72 -1.43
C VAL A 218 -9.07 -25.28 -0.10
N GLN A 219 -9.72 -24.86 0.97
CA GLN A 219 -9.62 -25.51 2.28
C GLN A 219 -10.68 -26.62 2.36
N CYS A 220 -10.31 -27.80 2.85
CA CYS A 220 -11.22 -28.94 2.95
C CYS A 220 -10.84 -29.87 4.12
N SER A 221 -11.83 -30.59 4.64
CA SER A 221 -11.66 -31.64 5.65
C SER A 221 -10.97 -32.87 5.06
N ALA A 222 -10.39 -33.73 5.90
CA ALA A 222 -9.84 -35.01 5.44
C ALA A 222 -10.89 -35.86 4.70
N ASP A 223 -12.14 -35.84 5.17
CA ASP A 223 -13.27 -36.57 4.59
C ASP A 223 -13.76 -36.00 3.24
N ASP A 224 -13.47 -34.72 2.95
CA ASP A 224 -13.89 -34.05 1.72
C ASP A 224 -12.97 -34.33 0.52
N ILE A 225 -11.73 -34.77 0.77
CA ILE A 225 -10.69 -34.95 -0.26
C ILE A 225 -11.17 -35.87 -1.40
N GLY A 226 -11.87 -36.97 -1.09
CA GLY A 226 -12.42 -37.88 -2.09
C GLY A 226 -13.47 -37.25 -3.01
N ASN A 227 -14.21 -36.25 -2.51
CA ASN A 227 -15.27 -35.55 -3.22
C ASN A 227 -14.80 -34.22 -3.87
N LEU A 228 -13.59 -33.76 -3.56
CA LEU A 228 -13.04 -32.51 -4.10
C LEU A 228 -12.74 -32.61 -5.61
N ALA A 229 -12.13 -33.71 -6.04
CA ALA A 229 -11.76 -33.93 -7.45
C ALA A 229 -12.96 -33.84 -8.44
N PRO A 230 -14.13 -34.49 -8.22
CA PRO A 230 -15.27 -34.32 -9.10
C PRO A 230 -15.88 -32.91 -9.03
N LYS A 231 -15.93 -32.27 -7.85
CA LYS A 231 -16.43 -30.89 -7.69
C LYS A 231 -15.61 -29.90 -8.53
N LEU A 232 -14.28 -29.93 -8.43
CA LEU A 232 -13.38 -29.07 -9.23
C LEU A 232 -13.54 -29.30 -10.73
N ARG A 233 -13.69 -30.56 -11.17
CA ARG A 233 -13.92 -30.89 -12.59
C ARG A 233 -15.26 -30.37 -13.11
N SER A 234 -16.31 -30.33 -12.27
CA SER A 234 -17.59 -29.71 -12.65
C SER A 234 -17.45 -28.20 -12.81
N LEU A 235 -16.82 -27.52 -11.84
CA LEU A 235 -16.62 -26.07 -11.87
C LEU A 235 -15.81 -25.62 -13.09
N ILE A 236 -14.70 -26.32 -13.40
CA ILE A 236 -13.90 -26.02 -14.61
C ILE A 236 -14.73 -26.22 -15.87
N LYS A 237 -15.58 -27.26 -15.93
CA LYS A 237 -16.44 -27.55 -17.08
C LYS A 237 -17.53 -26.49 -17.28
N GLU A 238 -18.08 -25.93 -16.21
CA GLU A 238 -19.03 -24.82 -16.26
C GLU A 238 -18.35 -23.52 -16.73
N LEU A 239 -17.18 -23.19 -16.17
CA LEU A 239 -16.38 -22.02 -16.59
C LEU A 239 -15.84 -22.10 -18.03
N THR A 240 -15.85 -23.29 -18.65
CA THR A 240 -15.45 -23.52 -20.06
C THR A 240 -16.65 -23.68 -21.00
N LYS A 241 -17.89 -23.57 -20.50
CA LYS A 241 -19.10 -23.79 -21.30
C LYS A 241 -19.63 -22.46 -21.84
N GLU A 242 -19.40 -22.20 -23.13
CA GLU A 242 -20.08 -21.14 -23.85
C GLU A 242 -21.61 -21.37 -23.82
N GLU A 243 -22.37 -20.32 -23.48
CA GLU A 243 -23.81 -20.40 -23.32
C GLU A 243 -24.51 -20.08 -24.66
N PRO A 244 -25.27 -21.03 -25.25
CA PRO A 244 -25.92 -20.80 -26.53
C PRO A 244 -27.09 -19.83 -26.37
N GLN A 245 -27.03 -18.70 -27.06
CA GLN A 245 -28.12 -17.71 -27.05
C GLN A 245 -29.42 -18.34 -27.56
N ALA A 246 -30.50 -18.18 -26.79
CA ALA A 246 -31.81 -18.69 -27.14
C ALA A 246 -32.48 -17.80 -28.21
N THR A 247 -32.47 -18.27 -29.47
CA THR A 247 -33.18 -17.61 -30.57
C THR A 247 -34.69 -17.63 -30.31
N GLN A 248 -35.30 -16.46 -30.11
CA GLN A 248 -36.76 -16.35 -30.08
C GLN A 248 -37.30 -16.45 -31.51
N ASN A 249 -37.97 -17.57 -31.82
CA ASN A 249 -38.78 -17.67 -33.03
C ASN A 249 -40.06 -16.84 -32.85
N GLY A 250 -40.22 -15.78 -33.64
CA GLY A 250 -41.51 -15.13 -33.84
C GLY A 250 -42.27 -15.83 -34.96
N GLU A 251 -43.49 -16.29 -34.68
CA GLU A 251 -44.42 -16.79 -35.70
C GLU A 251 -45.02 -15.63 -36.53
N ALA A 252 -45.39 -15.93 -37.77
CA ALA A 252 -46.10 -15.06 -38.70
C ALA A 252 -47.00 -15.89 -39.64
#